data_AF-A0A849Q1N0-F1
#
_entry.id   AF-A0A849Q1N0-F1
#
_cell.length_a   1.000
_cell.length_b   1.000
_cell.length_c   1.000
_cell.angle_alpha   90.00
_cell.angle_beta   90.00
_cell.angle_gamma   90.00
#
_symmetry.space_group_name_H-M   'P 1'
#
loop_
_entity.id
_entity.type
_entity.pdbx_description
1 polymer ?
#
loop_
_entity_poly.entity_id
_entity_poly.type
_entity_poly.pdbx_seq_one_letter_code
_entity_poly.pdbx_strand_id
1 'polypeptide(L)'
;MQKLFAGGTAAATVQTEEEKEAMRVENAKRTYQNAIGRLPYGIPSRELADRDWVDLASALATGEKKTVEGGVEVTSIEGRWYYSDARDTGTFLKEHGAKPKAAPKRSAAPATDRGALLAKLEERFILGEISEEAYKELKEKYGG
;
A
#
# COMPACT_ATOMS: atom_id res chain seq x y z
N MET A 1 -36.02 55.88 10.45
CA MET A 1 -35.16 55.53 9.29
C MET A 1 -33.73 55.86 9.69
N GLN A 2 -32.70 55.00 9.73
CA GLN A 2 -32.43 53.67 9.21
C GLN A 2 -31.49 52.96 10.21
N LYS A 3 -31.65 51.64 10.40
CA LYS A 3 -30.63 50.75 10.96
C LYS A 3 -30.11 49.90 9.81
N LEU A 4 -28.83 50.03 9.48
CA LEU A 4 -28.13 49.16 8.53
C LEU A 4 -26.79 48.76 9.16
N PHE A 5 -26.84 47.82 10.11
CA PHE A 5 -25.67 47.00 10.40
C PHE A 5 -25.79 45.77 9.51
N ALA A 6 -25.01 45.76 8.44
CA ALA A 6 -24.82 44.62 7.56
C ALA A 6 -24.33 43.45 8.41
N GLY A 7 -25.17 42.42 8.51
CA GLY A 7 -24.82 41.16 9.11
C GLY A 7 -23.61 40.59 8.39
N GLY A 8 -22.53 40.41 9.14
CA GLY A 8 -21.40 39.63 8.71
C GLY A 8 -21.90 38.25 8.33
N THR A 9 -21.79 37.93 7.04
CA THR A 9 -21.87 36.56 6.56
C THR A 9 -20.70 35.82 7.17
N ALA A 10 -20.92 35.21 8.33
CA ALA A 10 -20.12 34.12 8.81
C ALA A 10 -20.21 33.04 7.74
N ALA A 11 -19.18 32.98 6.89
CA ALA A 11 -18.94 31.85 6.03
C ALA A 11 -18.81 30.63 6.95
N ALA A 12 -19.91 29.91 7.13
CA ALA A 12 -19.87 28.56 7.63
C ALA A 12 -19.01 27.81 6.61
N THR A 13 -17.73 27.64 6.93
CA THR A 13 -16.81 26.81 6.18
C THR A 13 -17.38 25.41 6.23
N VAL A 14 -18.10 25.05 5.17
CA VAL A 14 -18.46 23.67 4.87
C VAL A 14 -17.13 23.01 4.59
N GLN A 15 -16.43 22.58 5.65
CA GLN A 15 -15.17 21.85 5.53
C GLN A 15 -15.47 20.66 4.64
N THR A 16 -14.95 20.74 3.43
CA THR A 16 -15.14 19.75 2.38
C THR A 16 -14.67 18.40 2.94
N GLU A 17 -15.30 17.28 2.57
CA GLU A 17 -14.88 15.95 3.08
C GLU A 17 -13.38 15.70 2.89
N GLU A 18 -12.83 16.27 1.81
CA GLU A 18 -11.41 16.28 1.49
C GLU A 18 -10.54 17.02 2.53
N GLU A 19 -10.99 18.17 3.06
CA GLU A 19 -10.27 18.89 4.12
C GLU A 19 -10.33 18.15 5.45
N LYS A 20 -11.46 17.50 5.75
CA LYS A 20 -11.59 16.65 6.95
C LYS A 20 -10.70 15.41 6.86
N GLU A 21 -10.58 14.83 5.67
CA GLU A 21 -9.69 13.70 5.43
C GLU A 21 -8.23 14.12 5.50
N ALA A 22 -7.85 15.25 4.91
CA ALA A 22 -6.51 15.83 5.05
C ALA A 22 -6.16 16.11 6.52
N MET A 23 -7.10 16.66 7.30
CA MET A 23 -6.92 16.91 8.73
C MET A 23 -6.78 15.61 9.53
N ARG A 24 -7.52 14.55 9.16
CA ARG A 24 -7.36 13.21 9.76
C ARG A 24 -6.00 12.62 9.46
N VAL A 25 -5.55 12.69 8.20
CA VAL A 25 -4.25 12.18 7.76
C VAL A 25 -3.13 12.95 8.49
N GLU A 26 -3.22 14.27 8.59
CA GLU A 26 -2.23 15.08 9.29
C GLU A 26 -2.20 14.79 10.80
N ASN A 27 -3.36 14.61 11.43
CA ASN A 27 -3.44 14.20 12.84
C ASN A 27 -2.88 12.79 13.08
N ALA A 28 -3.15 11.85 12.16
CA ALA A 28 -2.60 10.51 12.20
C ALA A 28 -1.07 10.53 12.03
N LYS A 29 -0.55 11.33 11.08
CA LYS A 29 0.89 11.52 10.88
C LYS A 29 1.56 12.03 12.15
N ARG A 30 1.00 13.05 12.82
CA ARG A 30 1.52 13.54 14.11
C ARG A 30 1.49 12.48 15.19
N THR A 31 0.46 11.65 15.22
CA THR A 31 0.34 10.55 16.20
C THR A 31 1.43 9.51 15.95
N TYR A 32 1.64 9.09 14.70
CA TYR A 32 2.68 8.13 14.35
C TYR A 32 4.09 8.68 14.54
N GLN A 33 4.36 9.95 14.22
CA GLN A 33 5.65 10.58 14.53
C GLN A 33 5.97 10.54 16.03
N ASN A 34 4.99 10.89 16.87
CA ASN A 34 5.15 10.81 18.32
C ASN A 34 5.34 9.36 18.80
N ALA A 35 4.64 8.39 18.19
CA ALA A 35 4.80 6.98 18.50
C ALA A 35 6.21 6.46 18.13
N ILE A 36 6.72 6.83 16.96
CA ILE A 36 8.08 6.50 16.50
C ILE A 36 9.12 7.09 17.46
N GLY A 37 8.98 8.37 17.84
CA GLY A 37 9.91 9.03 18.77
C GLY A 37 9.85 8.48 20.20
N ARG A 38 8.80 7.73 20.58
CA ARG A 38 8.69 7.05 21.88
C ARG A 38 9.31 5.66 21.88
N LEU A 39 9.78 5.16 20.73
CA LEU A 39 10.41 3.84 20.65
C LEU A 39 11.77 3.85 21.35
N PRO A 40 11.96 3.06 22.43
CA PRO A 40 13.17 3.12 23.26
C PRO A 40 14.43 2.63 22.53
N TYR A 41 14.26 1.78 21.51
CA TYR A 41 15.36 1.17 20.76
C TYR A 41 15.34 1.54 19.27
N GLY A 42 14.62 2.61 18.90
CA GLY A 42 14.36 2.95 17.51
C GLY A 42 13.39 1.99 16.84
N ILE A 43 13.36 2.01 15.50
CA ILE A 43 12.42 1.24 14.70
C ILE A 43 12.84 -0.24 14.66
N PRO A 44 12.01 -1.19 15.10
CA PRO A 44 12.39 -2.60 15.19
C PRO A 44 12.48 -3.32 13.83
N SER A 45 11.83 -2.79 12.78
CA SER A 45 11.92 -3.36 11.43
C SER A 45 13.13 -2.83 10.69
N ARG A 46 14.00 -3.74 10.26
CA ARG A 46 15.24 -3.41 9.54
C ARG A 46 15.01 -2.64 8.24
N GLU A 47 13.94 -2.96 7.50
CA GLU A 47 13.58 -2.22 6.27
C GLU A 47 13.15 -0.77 6.52
N LEU A 48 12.65 -0.50 7.72
CA LEU A 48 12.13 0.81 8.11
C LEU A 48 13.12 1.58 9.00
N ALA A 49 14.17 0.90 9.50
CA ALA A 49 15.17 1.49 10.39
C ALA A 49 16.02 2.55 9.68
N ASP A 50 16.32 2.36 8.39
CA ASP A 50 17.05 3.32 7.56
C ASP A 50 16.14 4.43 6.97
N ARG A 51 14.82 4.38 7.20
CA ARG A 51 13.87 5.36 6.67
C ARG A 51 13.74 6.57 7.59
N ASP A 52 13.44 7.71 6.95
CA ASP A 52 13.08 8.93 7.66
C ASP A 52 11.74 8.75 8.41
N TRP A 53 11.70 9.18 9.66
CA TRP A 53 10.53 8.99 10.53
C TRP A 53 9.32 9.82 10.07
N VAL A 54 9.53 10.95 9.38
CA VAL A 54 8.47 11.79 8.82
C VAL A 54 7.83 11.09 7.62
N ASP A 55 8.65 10.49 6.76
CA ASP A 55 8.19 9.68 5.62
C ASP A 55 7.41 8.46 6.11
N LEU A 56 7.95 7.75 7.11
CA LEU A 56 7.31 6.58 7.68
C LEU A 56 5.96 6.90 8.33
N ALA A 57 5.88 7.98 9.10
CA ALA A 57 4.61 8.41 9.67
C ALA A 57 3.59 8.83 8.60
N SER A 58 4.06 9.39 7.48
CA SER A 58 3.22 9.69 6.33
C SER A 58 2.69 8.40 5.70
N ALA A 59 3.56 7.40 5.48
CA ALA A 59 3.18 6.09 4.97
C ALA A 59 2.21 5.35 5.89
N LEU A 60 2.35 5.51 7.22
CA LEU A 60 1.38 4.97 8.19
C LEU A 60 0.03 5.69 8.15
N ALA A 61 0.02 6.99 7.86
CA ALA A 61 -1.19 7.80 7.80
C ALA A 61 -2.00 7.56 6.53
N THR A 62 -1.34 7.33 5.39
CA THR A 62 -1.98 7.13 4.08
C THR A 62 -2.04 5.66 3.64
N GLY A 63 -1.27 4.78 4.28
CA GLY A 63 -1.21 3.36 3.94
C GLY A 63 -2.48 2.59 4.27
N GLU A 64 -2.64 1.43 3.63
CA GLU A 64 -3.77 0.54 3.87
C GLU A 64 -3.71 -0.01 5.30
N LYS A 65 -4.74 0.24 6.10
CA LYS A 65 -4.85 -0.25 7.48
C LYS A 65 -5.79 -1.43 7.56
N LYS A 66 -5.42 -2.44 8.32
CA LYS A 66 -6.32 -3.55 8.68
C LYS A 66 -6.15 -3.90 10.15
N THR A 67 -7.22 -4.39 10.74
CA THR A 67 -7.17 -5.02 12.06
C THR A 67 -6.98 -6.52 11.87
N VAL A 68 -5.92 -7.07 12.46
CA VAL A 68 -5.63 -8.50 12.43
C VAL A 68 -6.26 -9.21 13.63
N GLU A 69 -6.26 -10.54 13.59
CA GLU A 69 -6.75 -11.38 14.70
C GLU A 69 -6.06 -10.98 16.02
N GLY A 70 -6.86 -10.78 17.07
CA GLY A 70 -6.38 -10.22 18.34
C GLY A 70 -6.56 -8.70 18.49
N GLY A 71 -7.20 -8.02 17.51
CA GLY A 71 -7.55 -6.61 17.63
C GLY A 71 -6.39 -5.64 17.40
N VAL A 72 -5.28 -6.13 16.86
CA VAL A 72 -4.08 -5.32 16.62
C VAL A 72 -4.18 -4.63 15.26
N GLU A 73 -3.81 -3.35 15.21
CA GLU A 73 -3.77 -2.59 13.95
C GLU A 73 -2.45 -2.83 13.22
N VAL A 74 -2.52 -3.09 11.92
CA VAL A 74 -1.37 -3.12 11.03
C VAL A 74 -1.60 -2.24 9.81
N THR A 75 -0.54 -1.61 9.34
CA THR A 75 -0.53 -0.83 8.10
C THR A 75 0.38 -1.49 7.07
N SER A 76 -0.07 -1.49 5.82
CA SER A 76 0.71 -1.91 4.66
C SER A 76 1.63 -0.78 4.24
N ILE A 77 2.94 -1.02 4.26
CA ILE A 77 3.97 -0.12 3.75
C ILE A 77 4.80 -0.91 2.75
N GLU A 78 4.86 -0.44 1.50
CA GLU A 78 5.66 -1.05 0.42
C GLU A 78 5.41 -2.57 0.24
N GLY A 79 4.17 -3.01 0.42
CA GLY A 79 3.80 -4.41 0.26
C GLY A 79 4.22 -5.31 1.43
N ARG A 80 4.53 -4.75 2.60
CA ARG A 80 4.69 -5.49 3.86
C ARG A 80 3.79 -4.92 4.94
N TRP A 81 3.35 -5.79 5.84
CA TRP A 81 2.47 -5.41 6.94
C TRP A 81 3.27 -5.20 8.21
N TYR A 82 3.12 -4.00 8.78
CA TYR A 82 3.75 -3.61 10.03
C TYR A 82 2.69 -3.23 11.03
N TYR A 83 2.93 -3.54 12.30
CA TYR A 83 2.05 -3.09 13.36
C TYR A 83 2.06 -1.56 13.45
N SER A 84 0.88 -0.96 13.42
CA SER A 84 0.67 0.48 13.48
C SER A 84 0.01 0.91 14.78
N ASP A 85 -0.16 0.00 15.75
CA ASP A 85 -0.74 0.36 17.04
C ASP A 85 0.21 1.29 17.82
N ALA A 86 -0.14 2.58 17.86
CA ALA A 86 0.61 3.60 18.58
C ALA A 86 0.58 3.46 20.11
N ARG A 87 -0.31 2.60 20.65
CA ARG A 87 -0.41 2.30 22.09
C ARG A 87 0.53 1.18 22.50
N ASP A 88 0.83 0.26 21.58
CA ASP A 88 1.70 -0.89 21.83
C ASP A 88 3.12 -0.64 21.31
N THR A 89 3.94 0.06 22.10
CA THR A 89 5.34 0.36 21.71
C THR A 89 6.24 -0.86 21.64
N GLY A 90 5.82 -2.02 22.15
CA GLY A 90 6.57 -3.28 22.10
C GLY A 90 6.47 -3.99 20.74
N THR A 91 5.36 -3.79 20.02
CA THR A 91 5.11 -4.37 18.70
C THR A 91 5.02 -3.32 17.60
N PHE A 92 4.86 -2.04 17.92
CA PHE A 92 4.80 -0.94 16.95
C PHE A 92 5.98 -0.98 15.98
N LEU A 93 5.66 -0.87 14.68
CA LEU A 93 6.58 -0.99 13.54
C LEU A 93 7.34 -2.31 13.43
N LYS A 94 6.94 -3.35 14.15
CA LYS A 94 7.44 -4.70 13.94
C LYS A 94 6.74 -5.31 12.71
N GLU A 95 7.47 -6.09 11.92
CA GLU A 95 6.86 -6.82 10.81
C GLU A 95 5.88 -7.86 11.38
N HIS A 96 4.60 -7.78 10.99
CA HIS A 96 3.59 -8.75 11.46
C HIS A 96 3.86 -10.15 10.89
N GLY A 97 4.67 -10.28 9.83
CA GLY A 97 4.89 -11.57 9.16
C GLY A 97 3.63 -12.14 8.50
N ALA A 98 2.48 -11.47 8.64
CA ALA A 98 1.39 -11.58 7.68
C ALA A 98 1.95 -11.02 6.38
N LYS A 99 2.53 -11.91 5.58
CA LYS A 99 2.68 -11.64 4.15
C LYS A 99 1.35 -11.06 3.71
N PRO A 100 1.32 -9.96 2.93
CA PRO A 100 0.10 -9.65 2.21
C PRO A 100 -0.34 -10.97 1.58
N LYS A 101 -1.62 -11.33 1.72
CA LYS A 101 -2.21 -12.20 0.72
C LYS A 101 -1.88 -11.48 -0.57
N ALA A 102 -0.88 -12.00 -1.28
CA ALA A 102 -0.22 -11.27 -2.33
C ALA A 102 -1.35 -10.76 -3.23
N ALA A 103 -1.48 -9.44 -3.41
CA ALA A 103 -1.96 -8.98 -4.70
C ALA A 103 -1.13 -9.77 -5.71
N PRO A 104 -1.80 -10.55 -6.57
CA PRO A 104 -1.35 -11.86 -7.02
C PRO A 104 0.12 -11.74 -7.40
N LYS A 105 0.94 -12.63 -6.85
CA LYS A 105 2.28 -12.90 -7.37
C LYS A 105 2.22 -12.66 -8.87
N ARG A 106 3.02 -11.74 -9.40
CA ARG A 106 3.36 -11.76 -10.83
C ARG A 106 3.44 -13.22 -11.22
N SER A 107 2.53 -13.62 -12.08
CA SER A 107 1.96 -14.94 -12.15
C SER A 107 3.05 -16.01 -12.14
N ALA A 108 3.33 -16.58 -10.97
CA ALA A 108 3.65 -17.99 -10.91
C ALA A 108 2.32 -18.70 -11.15
N ALA A 109 1.85 -18.62 -12.39
CA ALA A 109 0.76 -19.44 -12.86
C ALA A 109 1.19 -20.89 -12.62
N PRO A 110 0.37 -21.75 -12.01
CA PRO A 110 0.44 -23.16 -12.37
C PRO A 110 0.28 -23.19 -13.89
N ALA A 111 1.23 -23.83 -14.57
CA ALA A 111 1.36 -23.91 -16.02
C ALA A 111 0.14 -24.60 -16.66
N THR A 112 -0.99 -23.89 -16.72
CA THR A 112 -2.26 -24.39 -17.25
C THR A 112 -3.08 -23.29 -17.92
N ASP A 113 -2.57 -22.06 -17.98
CA ASP A 113 -3.23 -20.98 -18.72
C ASP A 113 -2.69 -20.97 -20.15
N ARG A 114 -3.41 -21.64 -21.04
CA ARG A 114 -3.11 -21.81 -22.47
C ARG A 114 -2.68 -20.49 -23.13
N GLY A 115 -3.38 -19.40 -22.81
CA GLY A 115 -3.09 -18.07 -23.34
C GLY A 115 -1.72 -17.54 -22.93
N ALA A 116 -1.28 -17.81 -21.70
CA ALA A 116 0.03 -17.37 -21.22
C ALA A 116 1.20 -18.13 -21.87
N LEU A 117 0.98 -19.40 -22.25
CA LEU A 117 1.97 -20.17 -23.02
C LEU A 117 2.09 -19.65 -24.45
N LEU A 118 0.98 -19.37 -25.11
CA LEU A 118 0.97 -18.79 -26.46
C LEU A 118 1.62 -17.41 -26.51
N ALA A 119 1.37 -16.55 -25.51
CA ALA A 119 2.02 -15.25 -25.41
C ALA A 119 3.55 -15.34 -25.27
N LYS A 120 4.05 -16.31 -24.48
CA LYS A 120 5.49 -16.56 -24.33
C LYS A 120 6.13 -17.13 -25.61
N LEU A 121 5.41 -17.94 -26.36
CA LEU A 121 5.88 -18.44 -27.65
C LEU A 121 5.98 -17.31 -28.68
N GLU A 122 5.02 -16.40 -28.68
CA GLU A 122 5.01 -15.25 -29.60
C GLU A 122 6.14 -14.27 -29.30
N GLU A 123 6.40 -14.00 -28.02
CA GLU A 123 7.55 -13.21 -27.59
C GLU A 123 8.88 -13.81 -28.06
N ARG A 124 9.05 -15.13 -27.93
CA ARG A 124 10.27 -15.84 -28.40
C ARG A 124 10.41 -15.85 -29.91
N PHE A 125 9.29 -15.90 -30.65
CA PHE A 125 9.30 -15.78 -32.11
C PHE A 125 9.70 -14.36 -32.54
N ILE A 126 9.15 -13.33 -31.90
CA ILE A 126 9.51 -11.92 -32.16
C ILE A 126 10.98 -11.65 -31.86
N LEU A 127 11.52 -12.27 -30.80
CA LEU A 127 12.94 -12.19 -30.44
C LEU A 127 13.85 -13.05 -31.35
N GLY A 128 13.29 -13.83 -32.28
CA GLY A 128 14.02 -14.70 -33.19
C GLY A 128 14.67 -15.91 -32.51
N GLU A 129 14.29 -16.22 -31.27
CA GLU A 129 14.81 -17.36 -30.50
C GLU A 129 14.26 -18.70 -30.98
N ILE A 130 13.14 -18.68 -31.71
CA ILE A 130 12.53 -19.86 -32.35
C ILE A 130 12.18 -19.54 -33.80
N SER A 131 12.31 -20.54 -34.69
CA SER A 131 11.92 -20.40 -36.09
C SER A 131 10.40 -20.33 -36.25
N GLU A 132 9.93 -19.78 -37.36
CA GLU A 132 8.49 -19.68 -37.67
C GLU A 132 7.82 -21.07 -37.67
N GLU A 133 8.52 -22.10 -38.15
CA GLU A 133 8.05 -23.48 -38.13
C GLU A 133 7.87 -24.00 -36.70
N ALA A 134 8.87 -23.78 -35.83
CA ALA A 134 8.79 -24.18 -34.42
C ALA A 134 7.69 -23.43 -33.66
N TYR A 135 7.46 -22.15 -33.97
CA TYR A 135 6.35 -21.39 -33.40
C TYR A 135 4.99 -21.95 -33.82
N LYS A 136 4.81 -22.29 -35.11
CA LYS A 136 3.55 -22.89 -35.61
C LYS A 136 3.25 -24.24 -34.98
N GLU A 137 4.24 -25.14 -34.89
CA GLU A 137 4.08 -26.45 -34.26
C GLU A 137 3.70 -26.35 -32.77
N LEU A 138 4.38 -25.46 -32.03
CA LEU A 138 4.09 -25.25 -30.61
C LEU A 138 2.73 -24.56 -30.43
N LYS A 139 2.38 -23.61 -31.30
CA LYS A 139 1.07 -22.96 -31.27
C LYS A 139 -0.06 -23.94 -31.58
N GLU A 140 0.12 -24.92 -32.47
CA GLU A 140 -0.88 -25.94 -32.75
C GLU A 140 -1.01 -26.92 -31.58
N LYS A 141 0.11 -27.44 -31.07
CA LYS A 141 0.17 -28.36 -29.92
C LYS A 141 -0.43 -27.77 -28.64
N TYR A 142 -0.25 -26.47 -28.44
CA TYR A 142 -0.76 -25.76 -27.27
C TYR A 142 -1.98 -24.90 -27.58
N GLY A 143 -2.54 -24.90 -28.80
CA GLY A 143 -3.63 -24.02 -29.25
C GLY A 143 -4.87 -24.70 -29.84
N GLY A 144 -4.76 -25.96 -30.30
CA GLY A 144 -5.90 -26.81 -30.74
C GLY A 144 -6.69 -27.41 -29.60
#